data_AF-A0A937V896-F1
#
_entry.id   AF-A0A937V896-F1
#
_cell.length_a   1.000
_cell.length_b   1.000
_cell.length_c   1.000
_cell.angle_alpha   90.00
_cell.angle_beta   90.00
_cell.angle_gamma   90.00
#
_symmetry.space_group_name_H-M   'P 1'
#
loop_
_entity.id
_entity.type
_entity.pdbx_description
1 polymer ?
#
loop_
_entity_poly.entity_id
_entity_poly.type
_entity_poly.pdbx_seq_one_letter_code
_entity_poly.pdbx_strand_id
1 'polypeptide(L)'
;MNRTLPAWWGIPLGVAIGLLGARLALGPRLVARSPAPGASAAASSDLRLTFNQPMEPSSVSTRLHLSPQVDGELLWEGQTLIFRPLEGWPAGATIEVRLEAGARSQSGLATWMASDWRFTLRSPRLAYLWPAGKPADIYTLLPAAESPERLTSLRNVDDFTLGSRATELAYSVEGSDGSTELRALRVDSGEDRLLFRCPDGERCSSPAISPDGRLVAFVRGAETSAGAGRTRIWLLETGASVPHPASPERSSALMPFWSPQGWLTYVDTTRGALVVVSASDPEAVVPLGASPSTQGERGAWSPDEMYLVYPDLIFSADDDAQGEAAATLETHLYRWQPTTGALLDLSLAAGERVEDGSPSFSPDGEWIVFGRRVLAAGQWTPGRQLWRMRVDGSQAEALTGESFINHGAPVWSPFGDRLAYLRYNVGAPLEPAELWWFDLALRQSSPAVVGGYAPVWIP
;
A
#
# COMPACT_ATOMS: atom_id res chain seq x y z
N MET A 1 10.43 -84.29 29.64
CA MET A 1 10.82 -83.24 28.66
C MET A 1 9.73 -82.18 28.64
N ASN A 2 9.82 -81.17 29.51
CA ASN A 2 8.93 -80.01 29.49
C ASN A 2 9.58 -78.91 28.65
N ARG A 3 9.03 -78.63 27.48
CA ARG A 3 9.40 -77.46 26.67
C ARG A 3 8.55 -76.28 27.11
N THR A 4 9.18 -75.30 27.75
CA THR A 4 8.63 -73.97 28.01
C THR A 4 8.64 -73.15 26.72
N LEU A 5 7.50 -72.55 26.37
CA LEU A 5 7.39 -71.53 25.31
C LEU A 5 7.79 -70.16 25.89
N PRO A 6 8.45 -69.27 25.11
CA PRO A 6 8.86 -67.96 25.61
C PRO A 6 7.67 -66.99 25.62
N ALA A 7 7.48 -66.32 26.76
CA ALA A 7 6.52 -65.23 26.92
C ALA A 7 6.96 -64.01 26.10
N TRP A 8 6.18 -63.67 25.07
CA TRP A 8 6.29 -62.41 24.35
C TRP A 8 5.74 -61.26 25.21
N TRP A 9 6.49 -60.16 25.27
CA TRP A 9 6.07 -58.91 25.91
C TRP A 9 4.95 -58.24 25.10
N GLY A 10 3.70 -58.51 25.45
CA GLY A 10 2.57 -57.68 25.04
C GLY A 10 2.51 -56.45 25.93
N ILE A 11 2.76 -55.27 25.38
CA ILE A 11 2.37 -54.01 26.04
C ILE A 11 0.85 -54.11 26.29
N PRO A 12 0.36 -53.97 27.53
CA PRO A 12 -1.08 -54.08 27.79
C PRO A 12 -1.79 -52.99 27.00
N LEU A 13 -2.85 -53.38 26.27
CA LEU A 13 -3.61 -52.53 25.35
C LEU A 13 -3.97 -51.15 25.94
N GLY A 14 -4.24 -51.09 27.25
CA GLY A 14 -4.50 -49.84 27.98
C GLY A 14 -3.31 -48.87 28.07
N VAL A 15 -2.07 -49.36 28.18
CA VAL A 15 -0.85 -48.52 28.14
C VAL A 15 -0.60 -48.03 26.72
N ALA A 16 -0.87 -48.86 25.70
CA ALA A 16 -0.77 -48.45 24.31
C ALA A 16 -1.81 -47.37 23.96
N ILE A 17 -3.06 -47.53 24.40
CA ILE A 17 -4.13 -46.53 24.23
C ILE A 17 -3.81 -45.26 25.02
N GLY A 18 -3.31 -45.37 26.26
CA GLY A 18 -2.91 -44.21 27.07
C GLY A 18 -1.75 -43.42 26.48
N LEU A 19 -0.70 -44.10 25.98
CA LEU A 19 0.42 -43.47 25.29
C LEU A 19 0.01 -42.84 23.95
N LEU A 20 -0.91 -43.48 23.22
CA LEU A 20 -1.49 -42.92 22.00
C LEU A 20 -2.32 -41.66 22.30
N GLY A 21 -3.16 -41.72 23.34
CA GLY A 21 -3.96 -40.59 23.83
C GLY A 21 -3.12 -39.42 24.33
N ALA A 22 -2.01 -39.69 25.03
CA ALA A 22 -1.05 -38.67 25.45
C ALA A 22 -0.31 -38.05 24.25
N ARG A 23 0.15 -38.86 23.29
CA ARG A 23 0.75 -38.37 22.04
C ARG A 23 -0.21 -37.52 21.22
N LEU A 24 -1.49 -37.84 21.28
CA LEU A 24 -2.57 -37.09 20.65
C LEU A 24 -2.83 -35.73 21.29
N ALA A 25 -2.88 -35.71 22.62
CA ALA A 25 -3.11 -34.49 23.38
C ALA A 25 -1.90 -33.53 23.32
N LEU A 26 -0.69 -34.08 23.25
CA LEU A 26 0.58 -33.34 23.23
C LEU A 26 1.12 -33.09 21.82
N GLY A 27 0.52 -33.70 20.79
CA GLY A 27 0.96 -33.58 19.41
C GLY A 27 0.77 -32.18 18.86
N PRO A 28 1.58 -31.77 17.86
CA PRO A 28 1.35 -30.50 17.19
C PRO A 28 0.01 -30.55 16.44
N ARG A 29 -0.73 -29.46 16.53
CA ARG A 29 -1.98 -29.27 15.79
C ARG A 29 -2.12 -27.81 15.37
N LEU A 30 -2.79 -27.62 14.24
CA LEU A 30 -3.19 -26.30 13.77
C LEU A 30 -4.29 -25.76 14.69
N VAL A 31 -4.05 -24.63 15.34
CA VAL A 31 -5.00 -23.98 16.26
C VAL A 31 -5.66 -22.74 15.65
N ALA A 32 -4.97 -22.07 14.72
CA ALA A 32 -5.55 -20.98 13.96
C ALA A 32 -5.03 -20.99 12.52
N ARG A 33 -5.88 -20.51 11.61
CA ARG A 33 -5.59 -20.36 10.19
C ARG A 33 -6.25 -19.10 9.67
N SER A 34 -5.49 -18.33 8.91
CA SER A 34 -5.97 -17.15 8.19
C SER A 34 -5.42 -17.18 6.78
N PRO A 35 -6.26 -17.04 5.73
CA PRO A 35 -7.72 -16.93 5.78
C PRO A 35 -8.42 -18.18 6.33
N ALA A 36 -9.58 -17.98 6.95
CA ALA A 36 -10.40 -19.07 7.50
C ALA A 36 -11.06 -19.91 6.38
N PRO A 37 -11.50 -21.16 6.64
CA PRO A 37 -12.20 -21.98 5.66
C PRO A 37 -13.45 -21.28 5.12
N GLY A 38 -13.55 -21.19 3.78
CA GLY A 38 -14.66 -20.51 3.09
C GLY A 38 -14.63 -18.99 3.21
N ALA A 39 -13.57 -18.40 3.78
CA ALA A 39 -13.45 -16.96 3.88
C ALA A 39 -13.26 -16.33 2.50
N SER A 40 -13.75 -15.09 2.38
CA SER A 40 -13.43 -14.20 1.28
C SER A 40 -12.31 -13.28 1.72
N ALA A 41 -11.12 -13.46 1.17
CA ALA A 41 -9.88 -12.81 1.62
C ALA A 41 -9.45 -11.71 0.66
N ALA A 42 -8.77 -10.69 1.19
CA ALA A 42 -8.16 -9.65 0.38
C ALA A 42 -7.00 -10.22 -0.45
N ALA A 43 -6.79 -9.64 -1.63
CA ALA A 43 -5.72 -9.99 -2.56
C ALA A 43 -4.31 -9.94 -1.94
N SER A 44 -4.11 -9.12 -0.92
CA SER A 44 -2.83 -8.93 -0.22
C SER A 44 -2.67 -9.77 1.05
N SER A 45 -3.60 -10.70 1.33
CA SER A 45 -3.57 -11.45 2.60
C SER A 45 -2.49 -12.54 2.62
N ASP A 46 -1.60 -12.51 3.62
CA ASP A 46 -0.69 -13.63 3.89
C ASP A 46 -1.48 -14.88 4.35
N LEU A 47 -0.99 -16.07 4.00
CA LEU A 47 -1.47 -17.33 4.55
C LEU A 47 -0.76 -17.62 5.88
N ARG A 48 -1.48 -17.56 7.00
CA ARG A 48 -0.95 -17.76 8.35
C ARG A 48 -1.47 -19.04 8.98
N LEU A 49 -0.55 -19.91 9.40
CA LEU A 49 -0.83 -21.18 10.07
C LEU A 49 -0.23 -21.18 11.47
N THR A 50 -1.05 -21.04 12.50
CA THR A 50 -0.60 -21.04 13.90
C THR A 50 -0.79 -22.42 14.50
N PHE A 51 0.30 -22.98 15.01
CA PHE A 51 0.31 -24.26 15.72
C PHE A 51 0.21 -24.04 17.24
N ASN A 52 -0.19 -25.06 17.99
CA ASN A 52 -0.18 -25.00 19.46
C ASN A 52 1.24 -25.04 20.07
N GLN A 53 2.27 -25.24 19.26
CA GLN A 53 3.67 -25.33 19.70
C GLN A 53 4.65 -25.06 18.54
N PRO A 54 5.92 -24.75 18.82
CA PRO A 54 6.93 -24.55 17.78
C PRO A 54 7.15 -25.77 16.88
N MET A 55 7.26 -25.52 15.58
CA MET A 55 7.39 -26.54 14.54
C MET A 55 8.81 -26.61 13.95
N GLU A 56 9.14 -27.74 13.33
CA GLU A 56 10.30 -27.90 12.45
C GLU A 56 9.95 -27.33 11.05
N PRO A 57 10.57 -26.21 10.61
CA PRO A 57 10.17 -25.51 9.39
C PRO A 57 10.13 -26.36 8.12
N SER A 58 11.18 -27.15 7.88
CA SER A 58 11.31 -28.03 6.72
C SER A 58 10.26 -29.14 6.69
N SER A 59 9.84 -29.61 7.87
CA SER A 59 8.82 -30.65 7.98
C SER A 59 7.44 -30.15 7.57
N VAL A 60 7.13 -28.89 7.86
CA VAL A 60 5.87 -28.24 7.48
C VAL A 60 5.91 -27.83 6.01
N SER A 61 6.99 -27.21 5.53
CA SER A 61 7.08 -26.71 4.16
C SER A 61 6.94 -27.81 3.10
N THR A 62 7.56 -28.97 3.33
CA THR A 62 7.47 -30.13 2.43
C THR A 62 6.08 -30.79 2.39
N ARG A 63 5.18 -30.40 3.29
CA ARG A 63 3.81 -30.94 3.44
C ARG A 63 2.72 -29.92 3.19
N LEU A 64 3.10 -28.67 2.92
CA LEU A 64 2.16 -27.61 2.60
C LEU A 64 2.03 -27.56 1.07
N HIS A 65 0.81 -27.79 0.60
CA HIS A 65 0.48 -27.76 -0.82
C HIS A 65 -0.64 -26.75 -1.06
N LEU A 66 -0.51 -26.00 -2.15
CA LEU A 66 -1.46 -25.00 -2.61
C LEU A 66 -1.97 -25.38 -4.00
N SER A 67 -3.25 -25.17 -4.26
CA SER A 67 -3.86 -25.32 -5.58
C SER A 67 -4.73 -24.10 -5.89
N PRO A 68 -4.48 -23.34 -6.97
CA PRO A 68 -3.34 -23.46 -7.88
C PRO A 68 -2.00 -23.35 -7.15
N GLN A 69 -0.94 -23.92 -7.74
CA GLN A 69 0.41 -23.81 -7.20
C GLN A 69 0.83 -22.34 -7.25
N VAL A 70 1.28 -21.81 -6.11
CA VAL A 70 1.76 -20.44 -5.97
C VAL A 70 3.12 -20.52 -5.30
N ASP A 71 4.13 -19.91 -5.92
CA ASP A 71 5.45 -19.79 -5.32
C ASP A 71 5.44 -18.66 -4.28
N GLY A 72 6.13 -18.87 -3.16
CA GLY A 72 6.07 -17.96 -2.02
C GLY A 72 7.21 -18.16 -1.03
N GLU A 73 7.47 -17.12 -0.25
CA GLU A 73 8.38 -17.17 0.88
C GLU A 73 7.66 -17.75 2.11
N LEU A 74 8.39 -18.54 2.89
CA LEU A 74 7.92 -19.14 4.14
C LEU A 74 8.67 -18.51 5.32
N LEU A 75 7.98 -17.67 6.08
CA LEU A 75 8.48 -16.98 7.26
C LEU A 75 7.93 -17.65 8.53
N TRP A 76 8.69 -17.61 9.62
CA TRP A 76 8.27 -18.16 10.91
C TRP A 76 8.28 -17.09 11.99
N GLU A 77 7.13 -16.89 12.64
CA GLU A 77 6.97 -16.04 13.81
C GLU A 77 6.56 -16.90 15.00
N GLY A 78 7.55 -17.35 15.79
CA GLY A 78 7.33 -18.25 16.91
C GLY A 78 6.74 -19.60 16.48
N GLN A 79 5.45 -19.79 16.74
CA GLN A 79 4.69 -21.00 16.37
C GLN A 79 3.77 -20.81 15.16
N THR A 80 3.90 -19.68 14.46
CA THR A 80 3.11 -19.35 13.28
C THR A 80 3.98 -19.40 12.04
N LEU A 81 3.56 -20.19 11.06
CA LEU A 81 4.07 -20.10 9.69
C LEU A 81 3.31 -19.00 8.96
N ILE A 82 4.02 -18.17 8.23
CA ILE A 82 3.49 -17.15 7.32
C ILE A 82 4.00 -17.49 5.93
N PHE A 83 3.07 -17.77 5.00
CA PHE A 83 3.37 -17.92 3.59
C PHE A 83 2.97 -16.64 2.85
N ARG A 84 3.95 -16.05 2.17
CA ARG A 84 3.80 -14.84 1.36
C ARG A 84 4.06 -15.17 -0.11
N PRO A 85 3.06 -15.08 -1.00
CA PRO A 85 3.28 -15.28 -2.43
C PRO A 85 4.34 -14.34 -2.98
N LEU A 86 5.23 -14.83 -3.84
CA LEU A 86 6.27 -14.01 -4.48
C LEU A 86 5.66 -13.10 -5.56
N GLU A 87 4.80 -13.66 -6.42
CA GLU A 87 4.14 -12.93 -7.51
C GLU A 87 2.71 -12.49 -7.14
N GLY A 88 2.38 -12.48 -5.85
CA GLY A 88 1.01 -12.27 -5.38
C GLY A 88 0.10 -13.48 -5.58
N TRP A 89 -1.15 -13.36 -5.14
CA TRP A 89 -2.14 -14.41 -5.36
C TRP A 89 -2.77 -14.34 -6.76
N PRO A 90 -3.15 -15.47 -7.39
CA PRO A 90 -3.89 -15.44 -8.64
C PRO A 90 -5.25 -14.73 -8.50
N ALA A 91 -5.51 -13.76 -9.37
CA ALA A 91 -6.67 -12.88 -9.25
C ALA A 91 -8.01 -13.64 -9.28
N GLY A 92 -8.87 -13.40 -8.28
CA GLY A 92 -10.20 -14.03 -8.17
C GLY A 92 -10.18 -15.55 -8.01
N ALA A 93 -9.03 -16.16 -7.74
CA ALA A 93 -8.91 -17.60 -7.59
C ALA A 93 -9.50 -18.10 -6.26
N THR A 94 -9.93 -19.35 -6.27
CA THR A 94 -10.13 -20.12 -5.04
C THR A 94 -8.84 -20.86 -4.74
N ILE A 95 -8.24 -20.58 -3.60
CA ILE A 95 -7.01 -21.24 -3.15
C ILE A 95 -7.40 -22.40 -2.26
N GLU A 96 -7.04 -23.61 -2.67
CA GLU A 96 -7.10 -24.81 -1.84
C GLU A 96 -5.77 -24.99 -1.13
N VAL A 97 -5.82 -25.12 0.20
CA VAL A 97 -4.65 -25.33 1.06
C VAL A 97 -4.75 -26.71 1.67
N ARG A 98 -3.69 -27.50 1.50
CA ARG A 98 -3.53 -28.81 2.10
C ARG A 98 -2.25 -28.85 2.91
N LEU A 99 -2.38 -29.06 4.21
CA LEU A 99 -1.27 -29.43 5.08
C LEU A 99 -1.36 -30.93 5.38
N GLU A 100 -0.43 -31.72 4.86
CA GLU A 100 -0.44 -33.16 5.09
C GLU A 100 -0.16 -33.52 6.56
N ALA A 101 -0.61 -34.71 6.96
CA ALA A 101 -0.23 -35.29 8.24
C ALA A 101 1.28 -35.56 8.30
N GLY A 102 1.83 -35.60 9.51
CA GLY A 102 3.22 -35.96 9.76
C GLY A 102 4.19 -34.77 9.87
N ALA A 103 3.70 -33.53 9.86
CA ALA A 103 4.53 -32.34 10.11
C ALA A 103 5.01 -32.33 11.57
N ARG A 104 6.30 -32.10 11.81
CA ARG A 104 6.94 -32.31 13.11
C ARG A 104 7.08 -31.02 13.92
N SER A 105 6.88 -31.15 15.23
CA SER A 105 7.28 -30.15 16.21
C SER A 105 8.79 -30.16 16.42
N GLN A 106 9.34 -29.10 17.01
CA GLN A 106 10.75 -29.10 17.46
C GLN A 106 11.04 -30.18 18.52
N SER A 107 10.00 -30.63 19.24
CA SER A 107 10.06 -31.76 20.18
C SER A 107 9.96 -33.14 19.50
N GLY A 108 9.85 -33.20 18.17
CA GLY A 108 9.83 -34.44 17.39
C GLY A 108 8.48 -35.15 17.31
N LEU A 109 7.40 -34.58 17.87
CA LEU A 109 6.03 -35.09 17.73
C LEU A 109 5.47 -34.68 16.37
N ALA A 110 4.63 -35.51 15.76
CA ALA A 110 4.10 -35.26 14.42
C ALA A 110 2.61 -34.95 14.42
N THR A 111 2.14 -34.11 13.49
CA THR A 111 0.71 -33.87 13.27
C THR A 111 0.04 -35.17 12.88
N TRP A 112 -1.12 -35.46 13.45
CA TRP A 112 -1.79 -36.72 13.18
C TRP A 112 -2.73 -36.67 11.98
N MET A 113 -3.41 -35.54 11.80
CA MET A 113 -4.39 -35.36 10.75
C MET A 113 -3.90 -34.36 9.73
N ALA A 114 -4.20 -34.64 8.46
CA ALA A 114 -4.11 -33.63 7.42
C ALA A 114 -5.15 -32.53 7.70
N SER A 115 -4.86 -31.33 7.23
CA SER A 115 -5.77 -30.19 7.28
C SER A 115 -5.95 -29.65 5.88
N ASP A 116 -7.16 -29.79 5.36
CA ASP A 116 -7.56 -29.28 4.05
C ASP A 116 -8.60 -28.17 4.24
N TRP A 117 -8.43 -27.05 3.56
CA TRP A 117 -9.45 -26.00 3.47
C TRP A 117 -9.25 -25.17 2.21
N ARG A 118 -10.21 -24.29 1.94
CA ARG A 118 -10.12 -23.35 0.83
C ARG A 118 -10.58 -21.97 1.25
N PHE A 119 -10.12 -20.95 0.54
CA PHE A 119 -10.63 -19.58 0.64
C PHE A 119 -10.68 -18.96 -0.76
N THR A 120 -11.50 -17.92 -0.92
CA THR A 120 -11.66 -17.24 -2.21
C THR A 120 -11.12 -15.84 -2.09
N LEU A 121 -10.34 -15.40 -3.08
CA LEU A 121 -9.81 -14.05 -3.14
C LEU A 121 -10.88 -13.10 -3.69
N ARG A 122 -11.05 -11.95 -3.04
CA ARG A 122 -11.93 -10.89 -3.55
C ARG A 122 -11.32 -10.26 -4.80
N SER A 123 -12.18 -9.90 -5.75
CA SER A 123 -11.77 -9.05 -6.86
C SER A 123 -11.53 -7.63 -6.34
N PRO A 124 -10.34 -7.06 -6.53
CA PRO A 124 -10.06 -5.72 -6.07
C PRO A 124 -10.86 -4.74 -6.93
N ARG A 125 -11.32 -3.67 -6.30
CA ARG A 125 -12.05 -2.58 -6.96
C ARG A 125 -11.27 -1.30 -6.83
N LEU A 126 -11.32 -0.47 -7.86
CA LEU A 126 -10.69 0.83 -7.86
C LEU A 126 -11.65 1.86 -7.27
N ALA A 127 -11.28 2.48 -6.16
CA ALA A 127 -11.95 3.68 -5.66
C ALA A 127 -11.36 4.93 -6.31
N TYR A 128 -12.19 5.92 -6.59
CA TYR A 128 -11.77 7.17 -7.24
C TYR A 128 -12.79 8.29 -7.02
N LEU A 129 -12.39 9.53 -7.27
CA LEU A 129 -13.27 10.70 -7.25
C LEU A 129 -13.85 10.98 -8.63
N TRP A 130 -15.14 11.32 -8.66
CA TRP A 130 -15.86 11.68 -9.89
C TRP A 130 -17.12 12.52 -9.62
N PRO A 131 -17.51 13.45 -10.52
CA PRO A 131 -16.80 13.86 -11.74
C PRO A 131 -15.78 14.97 -11.48
N ALA A 132 -14.65 14.93 -12.19
CA ALA A 132 -13.69 16.02 -12.20
C ALA A 132 -14.32 17.35 -12.69
N GLY A 133 -13.90 18.46 -12.07
CA GLY A 133 -14.37 19.81 -12.40
C GLY A 133 -15.81 20.12 -11.93
N LYS A 134 -16.42 19.23 -11.15
CA LYS A 134 -17.73 19.37 -10.52
C LYS A 134 -17.64 18.86 -9.07
N PRO A 135 -18.64 19.14 -8.21
CA PRO A 135 -18.72 18.50 -6.90
C PRO A 135 -18.64 16.97 -7.05
N ALA A 136 -17.59 16.39 -6.49
CA ALA A 136 -17.27 14.98 -6.65
C ALA A 136 -17.79 14.13 -5.48
N ASP A 137 -17.85 12.83 -5.72
CA ASP A 137 -18.12 11.78 -4.76
C ASP A 137 -17.12 10.63 -4.97
N ILE A 138 -17.05 9.70 -4.01
CA ILE A 138 -16.24 8.48 -4.15
C ILE A 138 -17.06 7.44 -4.90
N TYR A 139 -16.50 6.92 -5.98
CA TYR A 139 -17.03 5.81 -6.76
C TYR A 139 -16.08 4.62 -6.69
N THR A 140 -16.60 3.44 -7.00
CA THR A 140 -15.82 2.22 -7.17
C THR A 140 -16.08 1.59 -8.53
N LEU A 141 -15.05 1.00 -9.12
CA LEU A 141 -15.13 0.27 -10.38
C LEU A 141 -14.39 -1.07 -10.25
N LEU A 142 -15.08 -2.16 -10.56
CA LEU A 142 -14.43 -3.45 -10.78
C LEU A 142 -13.81 -3.44 -12.17
N PRO A 143 -12.59 -3.98 -12.37
CA PRO A 143 -11.94 -3.95 -13.67
C PRO A 143 -12.72 -4.64 -14.80
N ALA A 144 -13.59 -5.59 -14.47
CA ALA A 144 -14.44 -6.31 -15.42
C ALA A 144 -15.89 -5.78 -15.47
N ALA A 145 -16.23 -4.76 -14.68
CA ALA A 145 -17.59 -4.20 -14.66
C ALA A 145 -17.74 -3.10 -15.71
N GLU A 146 -18.95 -3.02 -16.28
CA GLU A 146 -19.30 -2.00 -17.28
C GLU A 146 -19.73 -0.67 -16.64
N SER A 147 -20.14 -0.68 -15.36
CA SER A 147 -20.69 0.50 -14.68
C SER A 147 -20.10 0.70 -13.28
N PRO A 148 -19.65 1.92 -12.95
CA PRO A 148 -19.23 2.26 -11.60
C PRO A 148 -20.36 2.28 -10.57
N GLU A 149 -20.02 1.98 -9.32
CA GLU A 149 -20.90 2.07 -8.16
C GLU A 149 -20.52 3.25 -7.29
N ARG A 150 -21.49 4.10 -6.93
CA ARG A 150 -21.26 5.23 -6.03
C ARG A 150 -21.15 4.74 -4.59
N LEU A 151 -20.10 5.14 -3.88
CA LEU A 151 -19.79 4.69 -2.52
C LEU A 151 -20.24 5.69 -1.44
N THR A 152 -20.15 7.00 -1.70
CA THR A 152 -20.58 8.07 -0.77
C THR A 152 -21.87 8.74 -1.23
N SER A 153 -22.69 9.27 -0.31
CA SER A 153 -23.91 10.03 -0.64
C SER A 153 -23.84 11.52 -0.27
N LEU A 154 -22.64 12.04 0.04
CA LEU A 154 -22.41 13.41 0.50
C LEU A 154 -21.75 14.21 -0.61
N ARG A 155 -22.53 15.13 -1.19
CA ARG A 155 -22.14 15.91 -2.36
C ARG A 155 -20.99 16.83 -1.98
N ASN A 156 -19.84 16.68 -2.63
CA ASN A 156 -18.62 17.49 -2.52
C ASN A 156 -17.50 16.90 -1.63
N VAL A 157 -17.07 15.69 -1.98
CA VAL A 157 -15.82 15.10 -1.46
C VAL A 157 -14.63 15.74 -2.16
N ASP A 158 -13.71 16.30 -1.37
CA ASP A 158 -12.51 16.98 -1.91
C ASP A 158 -11.34 16.04 -2.09
N ASP A 159 -11.06 15.23 -1.05
CA ASP A 159 -10.03 14.20 -1.08
C ASP A 159 -10.40 13.01 -0.21
N PHE A 160 -9.75 11.88 -0.48
CA PHE A 160 -9.91 10.66 0.30
C PHE A 160 -8.63 9.84 0.34
N THR A 161 -8.58 8.93 1.31
CA THR A 161 -7.52 7.96 1.49
C THR A 161 -8.13 6.61 1.88
N LEU A 162 -7.42 5.53 1.61
CA LEU A 162 -7.72 4.21 2.16
C LEU A 162 -6.74 3.89 3.28
N GLY A 163 -7.24 3.47 4.44
CA GLY A 163 -6.38 2.97 5.51
C GLY A 163 -5.63 1.70 5.09
N SER A 164 -4.44 1.42 5.63
CA SER A 164 -3.60 0.30 5.16
C SER A 164 -4.25 -1.08 5.26
N ARG A 165 -5.19 -1.26 6.20
CA ARG A 165 -6.00 -2.48 6.34
C ARG A 165 -7.11 -2.62 5.30
N ALA A 166 -7.30 -1.63 4.43
CA ALA A 166 -8.32 -1.57 3.39
C ALA A 166 -9.78 -1.75 3.86
N THR A 167 -10.06 -1.52 5.15
CA THR A 167 -11.42 -1.69 5.71
C THR A 167 -12.19 -0.38 5.87
N GLU A 168 -11.49 0.76 5.85
CA GLU A 168 -12.06 2.08 6.08
C GLU A 168 -11.37 3.10 5.17
N LEU A 169 -12.18 3.95 4.53
CA LEU A 169 -11.74 5.14 3.82
C LEU A 169 -11.89 6.34 4.77
N ALA A 170 -10.96 7.28 4.77
CA ALA A 170 -11.20 8.60 5.35
C ALA A 170 -11.23 9.64 4.25
N TYR A 171 -12.11 10.61 4.36
CA TYR A 171 -12.34 11.60 3.32
C TYR A 171 -12.76 12.93 3.91
N SER A 172 -12.47 14.02 3.18
CA SER A 172 -12.93 15.36 3.53
C SER A 172 -14.10 15.76 2.65
N VAL A 173 -15.05 16.47 3.23
CA VAL A 173 -16.18 17.06 2.52
C VAL A 173 -16.29 18.54 2.82
N GLU A 174 -16.71 19.30 1.82
CA GLU A 174 -17.03 20.72 1.96
C GLU A 174 -18.54 20.93 1.87
N GLY A 175 -19.11 21.46 2.95
CA GLY A 175 -20.51 21.84 3.05
C GLY A 175 -20.85 23.06 2.21
N SER A 176 -22.14 23.27 1.94
CA SER A 176 -22.59 24.43 1.16
C SER A 176 -22.32 25.79 1.81
N ASP A 177 -22.02 25.80 3.10
CA ASP A 177 -21.63 26.97 3.89
C ASP A 177 -20.11 27.18 3.96
N GLY A 178 -19.32 26.37 3.24
CA GLY A 178 -17.86 26.39 3.27
C GLY A 178 -17.24 25.64 4.46
N SER A 179 -18.07 25.07 5.35
CA SER A 179 -17.56 24.25 6.45
C SER A 179 -16.93 22.96 5.91
N THR A 180 -15.89 22.46 6.59
CA THR A 180 -15.28 21.18 6.22
C THR A 180 -15.46 20.13 7.31
N GLU A 181 -15.80 18.92 6.89
CA GLU A 181 -15.89 17.75 7.78
C GLU A 181 -14.92 16.66 7.31
N LEU A 182 -14.27 16.01 8.27
CA LEU A 182 -13.56 14.76 8.05
C LEU A 182 -14.47 13.60 8.43
N ARG A 183 -14.55 12.61 7.54
CA ARG A 183 -15.45 11.49 7.67
C ARG A 183 -14.72 10.19 7.41
N ALA A 184 -15.28 9.10 7.94
CA ALA A 184 -14.81 7.75 7.70
C ALA A 184 -15.94 6.88 7.16
N LEU A 185 -15.62 6.04 6.18
CA LEU A 185 -16.54 5.12 5.54
C LEU A 185 -16.00 3.70 5.61
N ARG A 186 -16.76 2.81 6.25
CA ARG A 186 -16.49 1.37 6.27
C ARG A 186 -16.81 0.77 4.91
N VAL A 187 -15.80 0.21 4.28
CA VAL A 187 -15.83 -0.24 2.88
C VAL A 187 -16.81 -1.41 2.65
N ASP A 188 -16.98 -2.28 3.66
CA ASP A 188 -17.85 -3.46 3.55
C ASP A 188 -19.30 -3.19 3.96
N SER A 189 -19.52 -2.38 5.00
CA SER A 189 -20.85 -2.11 5.55
C SER A 189 -21.51 -0.86 4.96
N GLY A 190 -20.74 0.03 4.34
CA GLY A 190 -21.20 1.37 3.95
C GLY A 190 -21.47 2.28 5.15
N GLU A 191 -21.03 1.91 6.36
CA GLU A 191 -21.22 2.73 7.55
C GLU A 191 -20.37 3.99 7.45
N ASP A 192 -21.05 5.13 7.49
CA ASP A 192 -20.46 6.46 7.35
C ASP A 192 -20.54 7.21 8.68
N ARG A 193 -19.39 7.69 9.17
CA ARG A 193 -19.30 8.39 10.46
C ARG A 193 -18.48 9.67 10.35
N LEU A 194 -18.92 10.69 11.09
CA LEU A 194 -18.15 11.91 11.30
C LEU A 194 -16.92 11.59 12.17
N LEU A 195 -15.73 11.97 11.71
CA LEU A 195 -14.50 11.92 12.51
C LEU A 195 -14.30 13.24 13.24
N PHE A 196 -14.40 14.35 12.51
CA PHE A 196 -14.10 15.67 13.03
C PHE A 196 -14.79 16.75 12.21
N ARG A 197 -15.41 17.72 12.87
CA ARG A 197 -15.91 18.93 12.21
C ARG A 197 -14.86 20.02 12.37
N CYS A 198 -14.42 20.60 11.26
CA CYS A 198 -13.43 21.67 11.32
C CYS A 198 -14.03 22.91 12.02
N PRO A 199 -13.27 23.61 12.86
CA PRO A 199 -13.72 24.86 13.46
C PRO A 199 -14.00 25.95 12.43
N ASP A 200 -14.90 26.87 12.77
CA ASP A 200 -15.29 27.98 11.89
C ASP A 200 -14.07 28.84 11.46
N GLY A 201 -14.00 29.16 10.17
CA GLY A 201 -12.88 29.92 9.59
C GLY A 201 -11.60 29.11 9.34
N GLU A 202 -11.66 27.79 9.54
CA GLU A 202 -10.58 26.87 9.24
C GLU A 202 -11.02 25.77 8.27
N ARG A 203 -10.07 25.27 7.49
CA ARG A 203 -10.28 24.17 6.53
C ARG A 203 -9.53 22.93 6.98
N CYS A 204 -10.21 21.80 6.98
CA CYS A 204 -9.65 20.48 7.29
C CYS A 204 -9.70 19.61 6.04
N SER A 205 -8.58 18.99 5.68
CA SER A 205 -8.44 18.20 4.44
C SER A 205 -7.34 17.14 4.56
N SER A 206 -7.20 16.32 3.52
CA SER A 206 -6.16 15.31 3.34
C SER A 206 -6.01 14.38 4.54
N PRO A 207 -7.09 13.67 4.92
CA PRO A 207 -7.02 12.72 6.01
C PRO A 207 -6.13 11.53 5.63
N ALA A 208 -5.43 10.98 6.62
CA ALA A 208 -4.54 9.84 6.52
C ALA A 208 -4.71 8.94 7.76
N ILE A 209 -5.25 7.74 7.56
CA ILE A 209 -5.47 6.78 8.64
C ILE A 209 -4.16 6.03 8.93
N SER A 210 -3.77 5.92 10.20
CA SER A 210 -2.61 5.13 10.62
C SER A 210 -2.83 3.64 10.33
N PRO A 211 -1.75 2.85 10.18
CA PRO A 211 -1.89 1.44 9.79
C PRO A 211 -2.67 0.58 10.79
N ASP A 212 -2.60 0.95 12.07
CA ASP A 212 -3.36 0.31 13.13
C ASP A 212 -4.82 0.79 13.23
N GLY A 213 -5.20 1.82 12.46
CA GLY A 213 -6.50 2.46 12.48
C GLY A 213 -6.76 3.33 13.71
N ARG A 214 -5.77 3.55 14.57
CA ARG A 214 -5.96 4.28 15.84
C ARG A 214 -5.93 5.79 15.66
N LEU A 215 -5.12 6.29 14.73
CA LEU A 215 -4.92 7.72 14.52
C LEU A 215 -5.36 8.14 13.11
N VAL A 216 -5.88 9.36 13.01
CA VAL A 216 -6.13 10.05 11.75
C VAL A 216 -5.29 11.30 11.73
N ALA A 217 -4.31 11.35 10.84
CA ALA A 217 -3.59 12.57 10.52
C ALA A 217 -4.39 13.37 9.49
N PHE A 218 -4.36 14.70 9.57
CA PHE A 218 -5.05 15.56 8.60
C PHE A 218 -4.38 16.94 8.53
N VAL A 219 -4.64 17.65 7.44
CA VAL A 219 -4.22 19.03 7.24
C VAL A 219 -5.30 19.95 7.82
N ARG A 220 -4.88 20.94 8.61
CA ARG A 220 -5.76 22.00 9.11
C ARG A 220 -5.08 23.36 8.96
N GLY A 221 -5.79 24.36 8.49
CA GLY A 221 -5.27 25.72 8.32
C GLY A 221 -6.39 26.76 8.27
N ALA A 222 -6.05 27.99 8.61
CA ALA A 222 -6.98 29.11 8.53
C ALA A 222 -7.29 29.44 7.06
N GLU A 223 -8.54 29.76 6.80
CA GLU A 223 -8.94 30.31 5.51
C GLU A 223 -8.65 31.81 5.48
N THR A 224 -8.04 32.30 4.40
CA THR A 224 -7.72 33.73 4.26
C THR A 224 -8.35 34.30 3.00
N SER A 225 -8.60 35.60 2.98
CA SER A 225 -9.12 36.29 1.78
C SER A 225 -8.20 36.21 0.56
N ALA A 226 -6.93 35.84 0.77
CA ALA A 226 -5.95 35.60 -0.30
C ALA A 226 -5.82 34.10 -0.69
N GLY A 227 -6.65 33.22 -0.13
CA GLY A 227 -6.62 31.76 -0.35
C GLY A 227 -6.32 30.96 0.92
N ALA A 228 -5.83 29.72 0.76
CA ALA A 228 -5.46 28.87 1.89
C ALA A 228 -4.32 29.50 2.70
N GLY A 229 -4.55 29.73 4.00
CA GLY A 229 -3.52 30.20 4.92
C GLY A 229 -2.48 29.12 5.22
N ARG A 230 -1.57 29.42 6.16
CA ARG A 230 -0.60 28.42 6.63
C ARG A 230 -1.32 27.18 7.15
N THR A 231 -0.93 26.02 6.65
CA THR A 231 -1.50 24.73 7.05
C THR A 231 -0.57 23.98 7.99
N ARG A 232 -1.13 23.11 8.83
CA ARG A 232 -0.38 22.27 9.76
C ARG A 232 -0.94 20.85 9.74
N ILE A 233 -0.11 19.89 10.15
CA ILE A 233 -0.55 18.52 10.35
C ILE A 233 -1.07 18.37 11.78
N TRP A 234 -2.24 17.74 11.91
CA TRP A 234 -2.88 17.41 13.18
C TRP A 234 -3.15 15.91 13.23
N LEU A 235 -3.17 15.37 14.44
CA LEU A 235 -3.47 13.98 14.76
C LEU A 235 -4.72 13.91 15.63
N LEU A 236 -5.66 13.07 15.24
CA LEU A 236 -6.85 12.74 16.01
C LEU A 236 -6.82 11.27 16.38
N GLU A 237 -7.00 10.94 17.66
CA GLU A 237 -7.23 9.56 18.07
C GLU A 237 -8.68 9.14 17.76
N THR A 238 -8.86 7.92 17.30
CA THR A 238 -10.17 7.40 16.90
C THR A 238 -11.12 7.37 18.09
N GLY A 239 -12.23 8.09 17.97
CA GLY A 239 -13.22 8.25 19.05
C GLY A 239 -12.94 9.42 19.99
N ALA A 240 -11.79 10.09 19.87
CA ALA A 240 -11.53 11.35 20.54
C ALA A 240 -12.14 12.53 19.76
N SER A 241 -12.28 13.66 20.44
CA SER A 241 -12.79 14.92 19.84
C SER A 241 -11.74 16.02 19.74
N VAL A 242 -10.57 15.82 20.36
CA VAL A 242 -9.51 16.84 20.46
C VAL A 242 -8.29 16.38 19.67
N PRO A 243 -7.95 17.07 18.56
CA PRO A 243 -6.74 16.75 17.82
C PRO A 243 -5.52 17.45 18.42
N HIS A 244 -4.34 16.86 18.20
CA HIS A 244 -3.04 17.38 18.63
C HIS A 244 -2.17 17.77 17.42
N PRO A 245 -1.39 18.86 17.49
CA PRO A 245 -0.52 19.23 16.38
C PRO A 245 0.64 18.23 16.21
N ALA A 246 0.87 17.77 14.99
CA ALA A 246 1.97 16.88 14.62
C ALA A 246 3.08 17.56 13.82
N SER A 247 2.86 18.80 13.36
CA SER A 247 3.88 19.65 12.77
C SER A 247 4.19 20.87 13.67
N PRO A 248 5.43 21.41 13.61
CA PRO A 248 5.80 22.62 14.35
C PRO A 248 4.85 23.80 14.12
N GLU A 249 4.72 24.67 15.12
CA GLU A 249 3.82 25.84 15.06
C GLU A 249 4.19 26.85 13.97
N ARG A 250 5.49 27.01 13.72
CA ARG A 250 6.00 27.98 12.76
C ARG A 250 6.17 27.44 11.35
N SER A 251 5.89 26.16 11.11
CA SER A 251 5.98 25.58 9.76
C SER A 251 4.62 25.49 9.08
N SER A 252 4.66 25.52 7.75
CA SER A 252 3.56 25.15 6.89
C SER A 252 3.79 23.71 6.43
N ALA A 253 2.81 22.84 6.63
CA ALA A 253 2.92 21.43 6.33
C ALA A 253 1.66 20.88 5.66
N LEU A 254 1.85 19.90 4.78
CA LEU A 254 0.80 19.34 3.94
C LEU A 254 1.06 17.87 3.60
N MET A 255 0.04 17.23 3.02
CA MET A 255 0.07 15.85 2.50
C MET A 255 0.58 14.82 3.52
N PRO A 256 -0.13 14.63 4.66
CA PRO A 256 0.23 13.59 5.61
C PRO A 256 -0.05 12.21 5.00
N PHE A 257 0.86 11.26 5.24
CA PHE A 257 0.64 9.85 4.94
C PHE A 257 1.50 8.98 5.85
N TRP A 258 1.13 7.71 5.98
CA TRP A 258 1.80 6.80 6.92
C TRP A 258 2.67 5.79 6.18
N SER A 259 3.80 5.43 6.78
CA SER A 259 4.50 4.18 6.47
C SER A 259 3.69 2.99 6.97
N PRO A 260 3.90 1.77 6.44
CA PRO A 260 3.17 0.60 6.92
C PRO A 260 3.47 0.25 8.38
N GLN A 261 4.64 0.64 8.92
CA GLN A 261 4.99 0.47 10.34
C GLN A 261 4.42 1.54 11.29
N GLY A 262 3.74 2.56 10.77
CA GLY A 262 3.08 3.59 11.58
C GLY A 262 3.90 4.84 11.87
N TRP A 263 4.93 5.15 11.08
CA TRP A 263 5.54 6.48 11.07
C TRP A 263 4.76 7.44 10.18
N LEU A 264 4.47 8.63 10.71
CA LEU A 264 3.80 9.70 9.98
C LEU A 264 4.83 10.46 9.13
N THR A 265 4.48 10.69 7.87
CA THR A 265 5.26 11.45 6.90
C THR A 265 4.45 12.65 6.44
N TYR A 266 5.09 13.80 6.26
CA TYR A 266 4.48 14.99 5.68
C TYR A 266 5.53 15.88 5.00
N VAL A 267 5.08 16.75 4.10
CA VAL A 267 5.93 17.78 3.49
C VAL A 267 5.86 19.03 4.35
N ASP A 268 7.00 19.52 4.82
CA ASP A 268 7.16 20.84 5.44
C ASP A 268 7.64 21.83 4.37
N THR A 269 6.71 22.62 3.83
CA THR A 269 7.01 23.58 2.76
C THR A 269 7.78 24.80 3.25
N THR A 270 7.80 25.06 4.55
CA THR A 270 8.65 26.12 5.13
C THR A 270 10.12 25.70 5.13
N ARG A 271 10.39 24.41 5.35
CA ARG A 271 11.73 23.84 5.32
C ARG A 271 12.16 23.35 3.93
N GLY A 272 11.21 23.19 3.00
CA GLY A 272 11.46 22.52 1.72
C GLY A 272 11.93 21.09 1.95
N ALA A 273 11.29 20.38 2.88
CA ALA A 273 11.73 19.08 3.34
C ALA A 273 10.56 18.13 3.53
N LEU A 274 10.79 16.86 3.21
CA LEU A 274 9.96 15.77 3.65
C LEU A 274 10.37 15.36 5.06
N VAL A 275 9.43 15.29 5.98
CA VAL A 275 9.66 15.01 7.40
C VAL A 275 8.99 13.70 7.77
N VAL A 276 9.72 12.85 8.51
CA VAL A 276 9.21 11.61 9.07
C VAL A 276 9.28 11.69 10.59
N VAL A 277 8.16 11.37 11.24
CA VAL A 277 8.00 11.42 12.69
C VAL A 277 7.39 10.11 13.21
N SER A 278 7.78 9.71 14.41
CA SER A 278 7.05 8.74 15.20
C SER A 278 5.88 9.44 15.87
N ALA A 279 4.68 8.90 15.67
CA ALA A 279 3.44 9.46 16.19
C ALA A 279 2.66 8.44 17.04
N SER A 280 3.35 7.49 17.67
CA SER A 280 2.73 6.49 18.56
C SER A 280 2.01 7.14 19.75
N ASP A 281 2.50 8.29 20.20
CA ASP A 281 1.81 9.16 21.14
C ASP A 281 1.47 10.49 20.42
N PRO A 282 0.18 10.84 20.25
CA PRO A 282 -0.21 12.07 19.57
C PRO A 282 0.25 13.34 20.32
N GLU A 283 0.54 13.27 21.62
CA GLU A 283 1.06 14.40 22.41
C GLU A 283 2.59 14.49 22.38
N ALA A 284 3.28 13.39 22.03
CA ALA A 284 4.74 13.30 22.02
C ALA A 284 5.27 12.85 20.64
N VAL A 285 5.01 13.66 19.62
CA VAL A 285 5.51 13.42 18.25
C VAL A 285 7.02 13.60 18.19
N VAL A 286 7.75 12.53 17.82
CA VAL A 286 9.22 12.49 17.80
C VAL A 286 9.74 12.51 16.36
N PRO A 287 10.57 13.50 15.95
CA PRO A 287 11.23 13.47 14.64
C PRO A 287 12.16 12.26 14.48
N LEU A 288 12.02 11.54 13.37
CA LEU A 288 12.89 10.42 13.00
C LEU A 288 13.92 10.81 11.94
N GLY A 289 13.53 11.68 11.01
CA GLY A 289 14.42 12.18 9.97
C GLY A 289 13.75 13.24 9.10
N ALA A 290 14.56 13.97 8.35
CA ALA A 290 14.08 14.85 7.29
C ALA A 290 15.02 14.76 6.08
N SER A 291 14.46 14.85 4.89
CA SER A 291 15.20 14.93 3.64
C SER A 291 14.74 16.13 2.82
N PRO A 292 15.61 16.80 2.04
CA PRO A 292 15.17 17.82 1.08
C PRO A 292 14.01 17.31 0.23
N SER A 293 13.02 18.16 0.01
CA SER A 293 11.88 17.94 -0.88
C SER A 293 11.30 19.29 -1.27
N THR A 294 11.97 19.91 -2.23
CA THR A 294 11.63 21.24 -2.76
C THR A 294 10.39 21.21 -3.64
N GLN A 295 10.14 20.09 -4.33
CA GLN A 295 8.93 19.90 -5.15
C GLN A 295 7.67 19.69 -4.31
N GLY A 296 7.81 19.06 -3.13
CA GLY A 296 6.69 18.80 -2.22
C GLY A 296 5.64 17.81 -2.76
N GLU A 297 6.04 16.88 -3.62
CA GLU A 297 5.19 15.80 -4.11
C GLU A 297 5.09 14.63 -3.11
N ARG A 298 4.01 13.84 -3.20
CA ARG A 298 3.86 12.63 -2.39
C ARG A 298 4.86 11.57 -2.85
N GLY A 299 5.60 10.99 -1.90
CA GLY A 299 6.35 9.75 -2.14
C GLY A 299 5.50 8.49 -1.95
N ALA A 300 6.15 7.34 -2.06
CA ALA A 300 5.60 6.03 -1.72
C ALA A 300 6.52 5.33 -0.72
N TRP A 301 5.93 4.74 0.33
CA TRP A 301 6.67 3.89 1.26
C TRP A 301 6.86 2.51 0.66
N SER A 302 8.04 1.93 0.89
CA SER A 302 8.31 0.55 0.50
C SER A 302 7.40 -0.41 1.28
N PRO A 303 6.89 -1.49 0.65
CA PRO A 303 6.06 -2.47 1.34
C PRO A 303 6.76 -3.18 2.51
N ASP A 304 8.10 -3.23 2.49
CA ASP A 304 8.94 -3.82 3.54
C ASP A 304 9.20 -2.89 4.74
N GLU A 305 8.62 -1.67 4.75
CA GLU A 305 8.71 -0.71 5.87
C GLU A 305 10.13 -0.17 6.16
N MET A 306 11.01 -0.16 5.16
CA MET A 306 12.40 0.22 5.38
C MET A 306 12.78 1.58 4.80
N TYR A 307 12.10 2.05 3.75
CA TYR A 307 12.48 3.28 3.05
C TYR A 307 11.31 3.91 2.30
N LEU A 308 11.50 5.15 1.89
CA LEU A 308 10.57 5.90 1.05
C LEU A 308 11.21 6.20 -0.29
N VAL A 309 10.43 6.11 -1.37
CA VAL A 309 10.79 6.69 -2.68
C VAL A 309 9.98 7.94 -2.93
N TYR A 310 10.63 9.06 -3.24
CA TYR A 310 9.97 10.34 -3.50
C TYR A 310 10.74 11.16 -4.54
N PRO A 311 10.06 12.02 -5.30
CA PRO A 311 10.71 12.93 -6.23
C PRO A 311 11.26 14.18 -5.54
N ASP A 312 12.41 14.68 -6.01
CA ASP A 312 12.90 16.02 -5.66
C ASP A 312 13.60 16.71 -6.85
N LEU A 313 13.66 18.03 -6.80
CA LEU A 313 14.30 18.85 -7.84
C LEU A 313 15.82 18.77 -7.73
N ILE A 314 16.44 18.66 -8.89
CA ILE A 314 17.87 18.88 -9.08
C ILE A 314 18.05 20.09 -9.98
N PHE A 315 19.01 20.92 -9.60
CA PHE A 315 19.52 21.98 -10.45
C PHE A 315 20.81 21.49 -11.10
N SER A 316 20.77 21.16 -12.38
CA SER A 316 21.96 20.88 -13.19
C SER A 316 22.35 22.15 -13.93
N ALA A 317 23.64 22.48 -13.89
CA ALA A 317 24.20 23.55 -14.71
C ALA A 317 24.56 22.95 -16.08
N ASP A 318 24.00 23.50 -17.16
CA ASP A 318 24.49 23.19 -18.49
C ASP A 318 25.82 23.92 -18.70
N ASP A 319 26.91 23.15 -18.83
CA ASP A 319 28.21 23.65 -19.32
C ASP A 319 28.13 23.84 -20.84
N ASP A 320 27.27 24.74 -21.30
CA ASP A 320 27.28 25.15 -22.70
C ASP A 320 28.52 26.02 -22.94
N ALA A 321 29.28 25.66 -23.98
CA ALA A 321 30.54 26.30 -24.40
C ALA A 321 30.41 27.78 -24.84
N GLN A 322 29.28 28.44 -24.54
CA GLN A 322 29.00 29.85 -24.82
C GLN A 322 28.83 30.72 -23.56
N GLY A 323 29.04 30.17 -22.35
CA GLY A 323 29.27 30.99 -21.15
C GLY A 323 28.03 31.57 -20.47
N GLU A 324 26.82 31.16 -20.88
CA GLU A 324 25.60 31.33 -20.11
C GLU A 324 25.13 29.95 -19.63
N ALA A 325 25.43 29.60 -18.39
CA ALA A 325 24.91 28.38 -17.78
C ALA A 325 23.39 28.51 -17.62
N ALA A 326 22.62 27.94 -18.54
CA ALA A 326 21.19 27.77 -18.34
C ALA A 326 21.02 26.69 -17.27
N ALA A 327 20.58 27.07 -16.08
CA ALA A 327 20.19 26.09 -15.07
C ALA A 327 18.98 25.33 -15.60
N THR A 328 19.09 24.02 -15.66
CA THR A 328 17.98 23.17 -16.06
C THR A 328 17.41 22.45 -14.85
N LEU A 329 16.08 22.39 -14.83
CA LEU A 329 15.31 21.80 -13.75
C LEU A 329 15.06 20.35 -14.11
N GLU A 330 15.63 19.45 -13.31
CA GLU A 330 15.40 18.02 -13.41
C GLU A 330 14.63 17.56 -12.17
N THR A 331 13.91 16.45 -12.27
CA THR A 331 13.29 15.83 -11.10
C THR A 331 13.72 14.38 -11.04
N HIS A 332 14.38 13.99 -9.95
CA HIS A 332 14.86 12.63 -9.75
C HIS A 332 14.06 11.94 -8.65
N LEU A 333 13.95 10.62 -8.75
CA LEU A 333 13.42 9.79 -7.68
C LEU A 333 14.54 9.39 -6.73
N TYR A 334 14.33 9.69 -5.45
CA TYR A 334 15.23 9.33 -4.38
C TYR A 334 14.64 8.24 -3.50
N ARG A 335 15.45 7.20 -3.24
CA ARG A 335 15.22 6.24 -2.17
C ARG A 335 15.91 6.73 -0.90
N TRP A 336 15.12 6.99 0.13
CA TRP A 336 15.60 7.51 1.42
C TRP A 336 15.20 6.61 2.58
N GLN A 337 16.16 6.29 3.44
CA GLN A 337 15.95 5.58 4.69
C GLN A 337 16.06 6.56 5.87
N PRO A 338 14.95 6.95 6.52
CA PRO A 338 14.96 8.03 7.50
C PRO A 338 15.79 7.75 8.75
N THR A 339 15.88 6.48 9.17
CA THR A 339 16.57 6.07 10.39
C THR A 339 18.09 6.10 10.28
N THR A 340 18.63 5.95 9.06
CA THR A 340 20.07 5.95 8.79
C THR A 340 20.51 7.23 8.06
N GLY A 341 19.57 7.93 7.42
CA GLY A 341 19.86 9.03 6.50
C GLY A 341 20.38 8.57 5.14
N ALA A 342 20.44 7.26 4.86
CA ALA A 342 20.91 6.75 3.58
C ALA A 342 20.00 7.23 2.45
N LEU A 343 20.61 7.77 1.39
CA LEU A 343 19.93 8.36 0.24
C LEU A 343 20.56 7.77 -1.04
N LEU A 344 19.71 7.25 -1.93
CA LEU A 344 20.09 6.73 -3.23
C LEU A 344 19.26 7.44 -4.30
N ASP A 345 19.93 7.99 -5.31
CA ASP A 345 19.28 8.53 -6.50
C ASP A 345 19.01 7.38 -7.50
N LEU A 346 17.73 7.12 -7.76
CA LEU A 346 17.28 6.04 -8.65
C LEU A 346 17.27 6.47 -10.12
N SER A 347 17.19 7.77 -10.39
CA SER A 347 17.12 8.32 -11.75
C SER A 347 18.51 8.34 -12.41
N LEU A 348 19.58 8.47 -11.63
CA LEU A 348 20.97 8.47 -12.13
C LEU A 348 21.40 7.17 -12.82
N ALA A 349 20.75 6.03 -12.55
CA ALA A 349 21.13 4.75 -13.15
C ALA A 349 21.03 4.72 -14.69
N ALA A 350 20.21 5.61 -15.28
CA ALA A 350 20.05 5.73 -16.72
C ALA A 350 21.08 6.65 -17.41
N GLY A 351 21.76 7.54 -16.66
CA GLY A 351 22.65 8.56 -17.25
C GLY A 351 21.95 9.58 -18.17
N GLU A 352 20.62 9.61 -18.15
CA GLU A 352 19.77 10.49 -18.95
C GLU A 352 19.17 11.58 -18.07
N ARG A 353 19.03 12.79 -18.62
CA ARG A 353 18.36 13.91 -17.95
C ARG A 353 16.85 13.69 -17.96
N VAL A 354 16.19 13.78 -16.82
CA VAL A 354 14.79 13.36 -16.67
C VAL A 354 13.98 14.24 -15.72
N GLU A 355 12.65 14.18 -15.88
CA GLU A 355 11.68 14.58 -14.87
C GLU A 355 10.81 13.38 -14.48
N ASP A 356 11.18 12.76 -13.37
CA ASP A 356 10.44 11.67 -12.76
C ASP A 356 9.48 12.17 -11.69
N GLY A 357 8.37 11.45 -11.45
CA GLY A 357 7.42 11.80 -10.40
C GLY A 357 6.34 10.75 -10.19
N SER A 358 5.53 10.96 -9.15
CA SER A 358 4.41 10.06 -8.78
C SER A 358 4.78 8.56 -8.70
N PRO A 359 5.79 8.16 -7.90
CA PRO A 359 6.20 6.76 -7.79
C PRO A 359 5.16 5.91 -7.05
N SER A 360 5.09 4.62 -7.38
CA SER A 360 4.27 3.61 -6.69
C SER A 360 4.95 2.24 -6.73
N PHE A 361 4.97 1.53 -5.60
CA PHE A 361 5.54 0.19 -5.50
C PHE A 361 4.59 -0.89 -5.98
N SER A 362 5.13 -1.91 -6.62
CA SER A 362 4.43 -3.17 -6.80
C SER A 362 4.13 -3.82 -5.44
N PRO A 363 3.09 -4.66 -5.32
CA PRO A 363 2.72 -5.28 -4.04
C PRO A 363 3.83 -6.16 -3.43
N ASP A 364 4.65 -6.78 -4.28
CA ASP A 364 5.82 -7.57 -3.89
C ASP A 364 7.03 -6.72 -3.45
N GLY A 365 7.00 -5.40 -3.68
CA GLY A 365 8.08 -4.48 -3.38
C GLY A 365 9.31 -4.60 -4.28
N GLU A 366 9.23 -5.31 -5.40
CA GLU A 366 10.36 -5.50 -6.31
C GLU A 366 10.50 -4.41 -7.40
N TRP A 367 9.38 -3.77 -7.74
CA TRP A 367 9.27 -2.81 -8.82
C TRP A 367 8.69 -1.48 -8.35
N ILE A 368 9.09 -0.42 -9.05
CA ILE A 368 8.53 0.92 -8.93
C ILE A 368 7.96 1.30 -10.28
N VAL A 369 6.70 1.71 -10.33
CA VAL A 369 6.10 2.40 -11.48
C VAL A 369 6.10 3.90 -11.20
N PHE A 370 6.34 4.71 -12.21
CA PHE A 370 6.43 6.16 -12.07
C PHE A 370 6.17 6.86 -13.41
N GLY A 371 5.89 8.16 -13.36
CA GLY A 371 5.84 9.00 -14.56
C GLY A 371 7.21 9.58 -14.85
N ARG A 372 7.70 9.43 -16.09
CA ARG A 372 8.98 10.00 -16.55
C ARG A 372 8.80 10.81 -17.81
N ARG A 373 9.45 11.97 -17.86
CA ARG A 373 9.75 12.70 -19.09
C ARG A 373 11.25 12.72 -19.30
N VAL A 374 11.71 12.17 -20.43
CA VAL A 374 13.12 12.26 -20.82
C VAL A 374 13.38 13.64 -21.40
N LEU A 375 14.47 14.30 -20.99
CA LEU A 375 14.81 15.67 -21.43
C LEU A 375 15.77 15.69 -22.62
N ALA A 376 16.36 14.55 -22.98
CA ALA A 376 17.25 14.44 -24.12
C ALA A 376 16.53 14.78 -25.45
N ALA A 377 17.22 15.57 -26.29
CA ALA A 377 16.72 15.93 -27.61
C ALA A 377 16.47 14.68 -28.47
N GLY A 378 15.26 14.57 -29.03
CA GLY A 378 14.82 13.42 -29.84
C GLY A 378 14.08 12.32 -29.07
N GLN A 379 14.13 12.32 -27.74
CA GLN A 379 13.31 11.44 -26.88
C GLN A 379 12.30 12.22 -26.03
N TRP A 380 12.40 13.55 -26.02
CA TRP A 380 11.51 14.42 -25.28
C TRP A 380 10.04 14.28 -25.69
N THR A 381 9.17 14.23 -24.67
CA THR A 381 7.71 14.20 -24.82
C THR A 381 7.05 15.32 -24.01
N PRO A 382 6.04 16.03 -24.57
CA PRO A 382 5.24 16.99 -23.81
C PRO A 382 4.57 16.39 -22.56
N GLY A 383 4.09 15.15 -22.61
CA GLY A 383 3.54 14.45 -21.45
C GLY A 383 4.53 13.48 -20.80
N ARG A 384 4.46 13.28 -19.48
CA ARG A 384 5.16 12.16 -18.82
C ARG A 384 4.59 10.83 -19.34
N GLN A 385 5.47 9.86 -19.57
CA GLN A 385 5.12 8.48 -19.91
C GLN A 385 5.20 7.61 -18.66
N LEU A 386 4.47 6.49 -18.62
CA LEU A 386 4.64 5.51 -17.55
C LEU A 386 5.92 4.72 -17.79
N TRP A 387 6.71 4.57 -16.74
CA TRP A 387 7.92 3.76 -16.72
C TRP A 387 7.87 2.82 -15.51
N ARG A 388 8.63 1.72 -15.59
CA ARG A 388 8.92 0.88 -14.43
C ARG A 388 10.42 0.63 -14.29
N MET A 389 10.89 0.41 -13.07
CA MET A 389 12.27 0.02 -12.76
C MET A 389 12.31 -0.88 -11.52
N ARG A 390 13.40 -1.61 -11.32
CA ARG A 390 13.67 -2.33 -10.07
C ARG A 390 13.91 -1.32 -8.94
N VAL A 391 13.71 -1.76 -7.69
CA VAL A 391 13.91 -0.90 -6.50
C VAL A 391 15.34 -0.36 -6.28
N ASP A 392 16.32 -0.91 -6.99
CA ASP A 392 17.69 -0.42 -7.02
C ASP A 392 17.96 0.60 -8.14
N GLY A 393 16.94 0.93 -8.95
CA GLY A 393 17.02 1.85 -10.10
C GLY A 393 17.40 1.16 -11.41
N SER A 394 17.73 -0.13 -11.40
CA SER A 394 18.08 -0.87 -12.62
C SER A 394 16.84 -1.26 -13.45
N GLN A 395 17.07 -1.69 -14.69
CA GLN A 395 16.03 -2.19 -15.61
C GLN A 395 14.87 -1.20 -15.83
N ALA A 396 15.18 0.10 -15.89
CA ALA A 396 14.20 1.11 -16.24
C ALA A 396 13.70 0.93 -17.69
N GLU A 397 12.39 0.83 -17.87
CA GLU A 397 11.76 0.71 -19.19
C GLU A 397 10.42 1.46 -19.29
N ALA A 398 10.11 1.94 -20.50
CA ALA A 398 8.85 2.60 -20.79
C ALA A 398 7.70 1.58 -20.92
N LEU A 399 6.56 1.90 -20.31
CA LEU A 399 5.30 1.17 -20.45
C LEU A 399 4.37 1.85 -21.47
N THR A 400 4.49 3.18 -21.63
CA THR A 400 3.72 3.97 -22.61
C THR A 400 4.63 4.85 -23.48
N GLY A 401 4.09 5.37 -24.58
CA GLY A 401 4.85 6.16 -25.57
C GLY A 401 4.02 7.19 -26.35
N GLU A 402 2.89 7.61 -25.79
CA GLU A 402 2.01 8.61 -26.41
C GLU A 402 2.50 10.03 -26.06
N SER A 403 3.26 10.65 -26.98
CA SER A 403 3.99 11.91 -26.74
C SER A 403 3.17 13.06 -26.13
N PHE A 404 1.95 13.31 -26.64
CA PHE A 404 1.06 14.39 -26.16
C PHE A 404 0.16 13.98 -25.01
N ILE A 405 0.29 12.75 -24.51
CA ILE A 405 -0.51 12.25 -23.41
C ILE A 405 0.36 12.21 -22.16
N ASN A 406 -0.11 12.89 -21.12
CA ASN A 406 0.50 12.79 -19.81
C ASN A 406 -0.12 11.62 -19.04
N HIS A 407 0.74 10.80 -18.45
CA HIS A 407 0.38 9.69 -17.59
C HIS A 407 0.89 10.00 -16.18
N GLY A 408 0.02 9.88 -15.17
CA GLY A 408 0.37 10.24 -13.80
C GLY A 408 -0.42 9.45 -12.75
N ALA A 409 -0.02 9.60 -11.49
CA ALA A 409 -0.59 8.89 -10.34
C ALA A 409 -0.87 7.39 -10.59
N PRO A 410 0.11 6.62 -11.12
CA PRO A 410 -0.08 5.19 -11.31
C PRO A 410 -0.22 4.48 -9.96
N VAL A 411 -1.14 3.53 -9.86
CA VAL A 411 -1.36 2.69 -8.69
C VAL A 411 -1.47 1.22 -9.09
N TRP A 412 -0.70 0.38 -8.41
CA TRP A 412 -0.68 -1.06 -8.64
C TRP A 412 -1.94 -1.75 -8.13
N SER A 413 -2.48 -2.65 -8.95
CA SER A 413 -3.43 -3.65 -8.48
C SER A 413 -2.81 -4.43 -7.33
N PRO A 414 -3.59 -4.77 -6.29
CA PRO A 414 -3.14 -5.62 -5.19
C PRO A 414 -2.60 -6.98 -5.63
N PHE A 415 -2.97 -7.45 -6.82
CA PHE A 415 -2.46 -8.69 -7.42
C PHE A 415 -1.20 -8.50 -8.27
N GLY A 416 -0.72 -7.26 -8.48
CA GLY A 416 0.47 -7.00 -9.30
C GLY A 416 0.28 -7.21 -10.81
N ASP A 417 -0.93 -7.53 -11.27
CA ASP A 417 -1.25 -7.89 -12.67
C ASP A 417 -1.53 -6.69 -13.58
N ARG A 418 -1.92 -5.55 -12.99
CA ARG A 418 -2.32 -4.34 -13.71
C ARG A 418 -2.03 -3.07 -12.92
N LEU A 419 -2.10 -1.96 -13.63
CA LEU A 419 -2.06 -0.60 -13.08
C LEU A 419 -3.38 0.11 -13.35
N ALA A 420 -3.77 1.02 -12.46
CA ALA A 420 -4.67 2.12 -12.79
C ALA A 420 -3.87 3.42 -12.80
N TYR A 421 -4.17 4.34 -13.71
CA TYR A 421 -3.45 5.61 -13.80
C TYR A 421 -4.32 6.72 -14.37
N LEU A 422 -3.92 7.96 -14.09
CA LEU A 422 -4.52 9.16 -14.65
C LEU A 422 -3.89 9.46 -16.02
N ARG A 423 -4.73 9.78 -17.00
CA ARG A 423 -4.36 10.12 -18.37
C ARG A 423 -5.02 11.44 -18.77
N TYR A 424 -4.28 12.36 -19.38
CA TYR A 424 -4.86 13.55 -20.02
C TYR A 424 -4.00 14.07 -21.17
N ASN A 425 -4.63 14.76 -22.11
CA ASN A 425 -3.97 15.31 -23.28
C ASN A 425 -3.40 16.71 -22.98
N VAL A 426 -2.08 16.85 -23.00
CA VAL A 426 -1.45 18.15 -22.72
C VAL A 426 -1.66 19.18 -23.84
N GLY A 427 -1.96 18.71 -25.05
CA GLY A 427 -2.32 19.55 -26.19
C GLY A 427 -3.78 19.98 -26.21
N ALA A 428 -4.63 19.39 -25.37
CA ALA A 428 -6.07 19.67 -25.29
C ALA A 428 -6.53 19.81 -23.82
N PRO A 429 -6.11 20.87 -23.11
CA PRO A 429 -6.33 21.03 -21.67
C PRO A 429 -7.81 21.17 -21.25
N LEU A 430 -8.73 21.34 -22.21
CA LEU A 430 -10.17 21.38 -21.95
C LEU A 430 -10.80 19.98 -21.95
N GLU A 431 -10.09 18.95 -22.44
CA GLU A 431 -10.54 17.57 -22.35
C GLU A 431 -10.43 17.11 -20.88
N PRO A 432 -11.45 16.41 -20.34
CA PRO A 432 -11.38 15.91 -18.98
C PRO A 432 -10.27 14.85 -18.87
N ALA A 433 -9.60 14.82 -17.72
CA ALA A 433 -8.71 13.71 -17.40
C ALA A 433 -9.49 12.39 -17.29
N GLU A 434 -8.82 11.28 -17.55
CA GLU A 434 -9.41 9.95 -17.60
C GLU A 434 -8.62 8.99 -16.72
N LEU A 435 -9.29 8.01 -16.13
CA LEU A 435 -8.66 6.84 -15.55
C LEU A 435 -8.55 5.75 -16.61
N TRP A 436 -7.39 5.10 -16.65
CA TRP A 436 -7.08 4.03 -17.58
C TRP A 436 -6.46 2.84 -16.85
N TRP A 437 -6.61 1.65 -17.44
CA TRP A 437 -5.93 0.44 -17.02
C TRP A 437 -4.67 0.23 -17.86
N PHE A 438 -3.64 -0.35 -17.26
CA PHE A 438 -2.51 -0.95 -17.97
C PHE A 438 -2.41 -2.42 -17.57
N ASP A 439 -2.57 -3.34 -18.52
CA ASP A 439 -2.32 -4.77 -18.30
C ASP A 439 -0.83 -5.06 -18.48
N LEU A 440 -0.17 -5.59 -17.45
CA LEU A 440 1.29 -5.78 -17.46
C LEU A 440 1.72 -6.97 -18.32
N ALA A 441 0.89 -7.99 -18.45
CA ALA A 441 1.18 -9.18 -19.25
C ALA A 441 0.99 -8.88 -20.75
N LEU A 442 -0.10 -8.19 -21.09
CA LEU A 442 -0.41 -7.80 -22.47
C LEU A 442 0.33 -6.53 -22.91
N ARG A 443 0.89 -5.77 -21.96
CA ARG A 443 1.48 -4.43 -22.16
C ARG A 443 0.54 -3.51 -22.94
N GLN A 444 -0.72 -3.50 -22.54
CA GLN A 444 -1.77 -2.78 -23.25
C GLN A 444 -2.56 -1.88 -22.32
N SER A 445 -2.88 -0.68 -22.81
CA SER A 445 -3.74 0.28 -22.15
C SER A 445 -5.19 0.15 -22.61
N SER A 446 -6.14 0.32 -21.69
CA SER A 446 -7.58 0.37 -22.00
C SER A 446 -8.29 1.42 -21.13
N PRO A 447 -9.31 2.12 -21.67
CA PRO A 447 -10.04 3.14 -20.91
C PRO A 447 -10.80 2.54 -19.72
N ALA A 448 -10.90 3.30 -18.63
CA ALA A 448 -11.68 2.92 -17.45
C ALA A 448 -12.81 3.94 -17.18
N VAL A 449 -12.47 5.21 -16.89
CA VAL A 449 -13.45 6.23 -16.48
C VAL A 449 -13.07 7.60 -17.01
N VAL A 450 -13.97 8.23 -17.78
CA VAL A 450 -13.80 9.63 -18.18
C VAL A 450 -14.18 10.56 -17.03
N GLY A 451 -13.32 11.52 -16.72
CA GLY A 451 -13.49 12.47 -15.62
C GLY A 451 -13.21 11.89 -14.22
N GLY A 452 -12.65 10.69 -14.13
CA GLY A 452 -12.23 10.09 -12.86
C GLY A 452 -10.81 10.54 -12.47
N TYR A 453 -10.54 10.65 -11.17
CA TYR A 453 -9.21 11.01 -10.65
C TYR A 453 -8.97 10.46 -9.24
N ALA A 454 -7.74 10.62 -8.72
CA ALA A 454 -7.30 10.09 -7.42
C ALA A 454 -7.58 8.57 -7.24
N PRO A 455 -7.05 7.71 -8.14
CA PRO A 455 -7.30 6.28 -8.08
C PRO A 455 -6.63 5.64 -6.85
N VAL A 456 -7.36 4.78 -6.13
CA VAL A 456 -6.86 3.97 -5.00
C VAL A 456 -7.47 2.58 -5.07
N TRP A 457 -6.66 1.53 -4.94
CA TRP A 457 -7.16 0.15 -4.94
C TRP A 457 -7.71 -0.27 -3.59
N ILE A 458 -8.90 -0.88 -3.60
CA ILE A 458 -9.48 -1.62 -2.49
C ILE A 458 -9.25 -3.12 -2.74
N PRO A 459 -8.38 -3.80 -1.97
CA PRO A 459 -8.00 -5.22 -2.14
C PRO A 459 -8.98 -6.30 -1.68
#